data_AF-A0A5J4TCB9-F1
#
_entry.id   AF-A0A5J4TCB9-F1
#
_cell.length_a   1.000
_cell.length_b   1.000
_cell.length_c   1.000
_cell.angle_alpha   90.00
_cell.angle_beta   90.00
_cell.angle_gamma   90.00
#
_symmetry.space_group_name_H-M   'P 1'
#
loop_
_entity.id
_entity.type
_entity.pdbx_description
1 polymer ?
#
loop_
_entity_poly.entity_id
_entity_poly.type
_entity_poly.pdbx_seq_one_letter_code
_entity_poly.pdbx_strand_id
1 'polypeptide(L)'
;MERKEEEMRRKEEELLRERRRADEAEQRNRRLEQEKEQEKQEKEKKEAELKKLKDENENLKSNQKQQIEKPIQKLPQDFPIAILIINLEYQDFSDINGVMKMITQKQECNICSSLTQVMENGIWELEAQFNTAQRDGMGALGIVQDTFNIPVGHGPSTKSSTAFFCGKGYNSNGIVYVKNGNNAQENAAFTNNQILKIEYDSGKGTLHLFVDGAQQPIYISGIDEKVRFF
;
A
#
# COMPACT_ATOMS: atom_id res chain seq x y z
N MET A 1 -8.51 70.40 69.52
CA MET A 1 -8.22 70.69 68.10
C MET A 1 -7.52 69.49 67.48
N GLU A 2 -6.50 68.94 68.12
CA GLU A 2 -5.71 67.76 67.69
C GLU A 2 -6.51 66.50 67.31
N ARG A 3 -7.56 66.11 68.07
CA ARG A 3 -8.37 64.92 67.71
C ARG A 3 -9.06 65.02 66.35
N LYS A 4 -9.46 66.23 65.91
CA LYS A 4 -10.11 66.42 64.61
C LYS A 4 -9.12 66.38 63.45
N GLU A 5 -7.88 66.83 63.68
CA GLU A 5 -6.82 66.76 62.68
C GLU A 5 -6.33 65.33 62.47
N GLU A 6 -6.20 64.54 63.54
CA GLU A 6 -5.80 63.13 63.43
C GLU A 6 -6.87 62.29 62.72
N GLU A 7 -8.15 62.58 62.96
CA GLU A 7 -9.26 61.93 62.27
C GLU A 7 -9.32 62.31 60.77
N MET A 8 -9.03 63.57 60.42
CA MET A 8 -8.88 63.98 59.02
C MET A 8 -7.73 63.25 58.34
N ARG A 9 -6.58 63.12 59.00
CA ARG A 9 -5.41 62.45 58.44
C ARG A 9 -5.65 60.97 58.16
N ARG A 10 -6.40 60.28 59.04
CA ARG A 10 -6.83 58.89 58.81
C ARG A 10 -7.78 58.75 57.62
N LYS A 11 -8.74 59.68 57.47
CA LYS A 11 -9.66 59.69 56.32
C LYS A 11 -8.95 59.97 54.99
N GLU A 12 -7.95 60.85 54.97
CA GLU A 12 -7.12 61.09 53.79
C GLU A 12 -6.28 59.86 53.41
N GLU A 13 -5.67 59.17 54.38
CA GLU A 13 -4.94 57.94 54.12
C GLU A 13 -5.84 56.80 53.60
N GLU A 14 -7.06 56.69 54.13
CA GLU A 14 -8.05 55.71 53.67
C GLU A 14 -8.53 56.02 52.25
N LEU A 15 -8.83 57.29 51.93
CA LEU A 15 -9.19 57.75 50.59
C LEU A 15 -8.07 57.49 49.57
N LEU A 16 -6.81 57.68 49.98
CA LEU A 16 -5.65 57.41 49.13
C LEU A 16 -5.47 55.91 48.85
N ARG A 17 -5.75 55.05 49.84
CA ARG A 17 -5.75 53.59 49.67
C ARG A 17 -6.87 53.11 48.75
N GLU A 18 -8.07 53.69 48.88
CA GLU A 18 -9.18 53.38 47.96
C GLU A 18 -8.88 53.81 46.53
N ARG A 19 -8.32 55.01 46.32
CA ARG A 19 -7.87 55.44 44.98
C ARG A 19 -6.87 54.48 44.36
N ARG A 20 -5.85 54.05 45.11
CA ARG A 20 -4.87 53.07 44.59
C ARG A 20 -5.52 51.75 44.20
N ARG A 21 -6.46 51.24 45.01
CA ARG A 21 -7.21 50.01 44.68
C ARG A 21 -8.08 50.18 43.44
N ALA A 22 -8.70 51.34 43.28
CA ALA A 22 -9.49 51.66 42.10
C ALA A 22 -8.61 51.71 40.83
N ASP A 23 -7.45 52.38 40.90
CA ASP A 23 -6.50 52.47 39.78
C ASP A 23 -5.95 51.08 39.38
N GLU A 24 -5.62 50.24 40.37
CA GLU A 24 -5.16 48.86 40.14
C GLU A 24 -6.25 47.99 39.50
N ALA A 25 -7.50 48.11 39.95
CA ALA A 25 -8.63 47.40 39.38
C ALA A 25 -8.92 47.86 37.93
N GLU A 26 -8.81 49.15 37.65
CA GLU A 26 -9.00 49.71 36.31
C GLU A 26 -7.90 49.23 35.35
N GLN A 27 -6.64 49.23 35.77
CA GLN A 27 -5.54 48.67 34.98
C GLN A 27 -5.73 47.17 34.69
N ARG A 28 -6.22 46.40 35.67
CA ARG A 28 -6.49 44.98 35.50
C ARG A 28 -7.63 44.72 34.52
N ASN A 29 -8.72 45.49 34.61
CA ASN A 29 -9.83 45.40 33.66
C ASN A 29 -9.39 45.73 32.23
N ARG A 30 -8.55 46.76 32.08
CA ARG A 30 -8.03 47.15 30.76
C ARG A 30 -7.15 46.05 30.12
N ARG A 31 -6.35 45.35 30.92
CA ARG A 31 -5.56 44.19 30.44
C ARG A 31 -6.46 43.03 30.04
N LEU A 32 -7.47 42.72 30.86
CA LEU A 32 -8.43 41.65 30.56
C LEU A 32 -9.24 41.92 29.27
N GLU A 33 -9.60 43.18 29.01
CA GLU A 33 -10.24 43.57 27.74
C GLU A 33 -9.29 43.39 26.54
N GLN A 34 -8.02 43.75 26.68
CA GLN A 34 -7.03 43.54 25.63
C GLN A 34 -6.78 42.05 25.35
N GLU A 35 -6.68 41.22 26.38
CA GLU A 35 -6.53 39.76 26.25
C GLU A 35 -7.74 39.12 25.56
N LYS A 36 -8.96 39.51 25.96
CA LYS A 36 -10.19 39.02 25.30
C LYS A 36 -10.27 39.38 23.83
N GLU A 37 -9.86 40.61 23.47
CA GLU A 37 -9.86 41.05 22.09
C GLU A 37 -8.81 40.29 21.26
N GLN A 38 -7.63 40.02 21.83
CA GLN A 38 -6.60 39.19 21.19
C GLN A 38 -7.07 37.75 20.98
N GLU A 39 -7.66 37.11 21.99
CA GLU A 39 -8.21 35.76 21.88
C GLU A 39 -9.29 35.67 20.79
N LYS A 40 -10.16 36.69 20.70
CA LYS A 40 -11.20 36.77 19.68
C LYS A 40 -10.60 36.84 18.28
N GLN A 41 -9.61 37.71 18.07
CA GLN A 41 -8.93 37.83 16.77
C GLN A 41 -8.17 36.56 16.39
N GLU A 42 -7.56 35.87 17.35
CA GLU A 42 -6.86 34.61 17.09
C GLU A 42 -7.84 33.49 16.73
N LYS A 43 -9.00 33.44 17.39
CA LYS A 43 -10.07 32.49 17.07
C LYS A 43 -10.62 32.70 15.66
N GLU A 44 -10.87 33.95 15.27
CA GLU A 44 -11.34 34.29 13.91
C GLU A 44 -10.31 33.88 12.83
N LYS A 45 -9.02 34.07 13.09
CA LYS A 45 -7.94 33.60 12.18
C LYS A 45 -7.93 32.08 12.05
N LYS A 46 -8.03 31.35 13.18
CA LYS A 46 -8.09 29.88 13.20
C LYS A 46 -9.31 29.34 12.46
N GLU A 47 -10.47 29.96 12.61
CA GLU A 47 -11.69 29.58 11.88
C GLU A 47 -11.56 29.82 10.36
N ALA A 48 -10.93 30.91 9.94
CA ALA A 48 -10.67 31.19 8.53
C ALA A 48 -9.69 30.17 7.89
N GLU A 49 -8.64 29.80 8.62
CA GLU A 49 -7.67 28.78 8.18
C GLU A 49 -8.31 27.39 8.11
N LEU A 50 -9.12 27.02 9.10
CA LEU A 50 -9.86 25.76 9.10
C LEU A 50 -10.82 25.66 7.90
N LYS A 51 -11.48 26.78 7.54
CA LYS A 51 -12.34 26.83 6.36
C LYS A 51 -11.55 26.60 5.07
N LYS A 52 -10.39 27.25 4.90
CA LYS A 52 -9.51 27.05 3.74
C LYS A 52 -9.04 25.61 3.61
N LEU A 53 -8.60 25.00 4.71
CA LEU A 53 -8.15 23.60 4.72
C LEU A 53 -9.29 22.62 4.39
N LYS A 54 -10.52 22.96 4.77
CA LYS A 54 -11.70 22.16 4.44
C LYS A 54 -12.01 22.24 2.93
N ASP A 55 -11.98 23.43 2.36
CA ASP A 55 -12.19 23.65 0.92
C ASP A 55 -11.08 22.95 0.08
N GLU A 56 -9.82 23.01 0.53
CA GLU A 56 -8.70 22.32 -0.11
C GLU A 56 -8.83 20.79 -0.03
N ASN A 57 -9.25 20.24 1.11
CA ASN A 57 -9.53 18.81 1.24
C ASN A 57 -10.69 18.34 0.35
N GLU A 58 -11.75 19.13 0.20
CA GLU A 58 -12.84 18.81 -0.70
C GLU A 58 -12.39 18.81 -2.17
N ASN A 59 -11.56 19.79 -2.57
CA ASN A 59 -10.95 19.83 -3.90
C ASN A 59 -10.00 18.64 -4.14
N LEU A 60 -9.16 18.27 -3.17
CA LEU A 60 -8.29 17.09 -3.27
C LEU A 60 -9.11 15.80 -3.42
N LYS A 61 -10.19 15.64 -2.66
CA LYS A 61 -11.10 14.48 -2.79
C LYS A 61 -11.79 14.45 -4.16
N SER A 62 -12.21 15.60 -4.69
CA SER A 62 -12.81 15.71 -6.02
C SER A 62 -11.81 15.34 -7.12
N ASN A 63 -10.59 15.87 -7.05
CA ASN A 63 -9.51 15.55 -8.00
C ASN A 63 -9.09 14.07 -7.93
N GLN A 64 -9.08 13.47 -6.73
CA GLN A 64 -8.77 12.06 -6.55
C GLN A 64 -9.87 11.17 -7.14
N LYS A 65 -11.16 11.52 -6.94
CA LYS A 65 -12.28 10.85 -7.62
C LYS A 65 -12.18 10.95 -9.14
N GLN A 66 -11.86 12.13 -9.67
CA GLN A 66 -11.69 12.32 -11.12
C GLN A 66 -10.49 11.55 -11.70
N GLN A 67 -9.44 11.31 -10.91
CA GLN A 67 -8.31 10.46 -11.32
C GLN A 67 -8.66 8.96 -11.29
N ILE A 68 -9.51 8.53 -10.36
CA ILE A 68 -10.02 7.15 -10.28
C ILE A 68 -11.09 6.89 -11.35
N GLU A 69 -11.87 7.91 -11.74
CA GLU A 69 -12.95 7.84 -12.72
C GLU A 69 -12.51 8.16 -14.17
N LYS A 70 -11.26 8.59 -14.40
CA LYS A 70 -10.71 8.52 -15.76
C LYS A 70 -10.79 7.05 -16.17
N PRO A 71 -11.56 6.69 -17.21
CA PRO A 71 -11.61 5.32 -17.66
C PRO A 71 -10.17 4.96 -17.99
N ILE A 72 -9.59 4.02 -17.25
CA ILE A 72 -8.54 3.19 -17.81
C ILE A 72 -9.19 2.69 -19.09
N GLN A 73 -8.76 3.21 -20.24
CA GLN A 73 -9.06 2.56 -21.50
C GLN A 73 -8.50 1.16 -21.31
N LYS A 74 -9.36 0.22 -20.92
CA LYS A 74 -9.09 -1.19 -21.07
C LYS A 74 -8.84 -1.31 -22.57
N LEU A 75 -7.57 -1.33 -22.97
CA LEU A 75 -7.22 -1.95 -24.24
C LEU A 75 -7.98 -3.29 -24.22
N PRO A 76 -8.70 -3.64 -25.29
CA PRO A 76 -9.38 -4.93 -25.34
C PRO A 76 -8.36 -6.00 -25.00
N GLN A 77 -8.49 -6.54 -23.79
CA GLN A 77 -7.63 -7.57 -23.29
C GLN A 77 -8.26 -8.84 -23.85
N ASP A 78 -7.70 -9.31 -24.96
CA ASP A 78 -8.18 -10.52 -25.62
C ASP A 78 -7.97 -11.70 -24.66
N PHE A 79 -9.04 -12.11 -23.99
CA PHE A 79 -9.06 -13.30 -23.16
C PHE A 79 -9.45 -14.51 -24.01
N PRO A 80 -8.81 -15.67 -23.81
CA PRO A 80 -7.77 -15.94 -22.80
C PRO A 80 -6.39 -15.43 -23.19
N ILE A 81 -5.63 -14.91 -22.21
CA ILE A 81 -4.21 -14.55 -22.38
C ILE A 81 -3.44 -15.78 -22.86
N ALA A 82 -2.67 -15.62 -23.93
CA ALA A 82 -1.86 -16.71 -24.46
C ALA A 82 -0.73 -17.10 -23.49
N ILE A 83 -0.52 -18.40 -23.35
CA ILE A 83 0.62 -18.95 -22.61
C ILE A 83 1.76 -19.12 -23.61
N LEU A 84 2.94 -18.60 -23.29
CA LEU A 84 4.16 -18.85 -24.03
C LEU A 84 4.62 -20.28 -23.72
N ILE A 85 4.27 -21.21 -24.61
CA ILE A 85 4.69 -22.59 -24.52
C ILE A 85 6.15 -22.67 -24.96
N ILE A 86 7.04 -22.94 -24.02
CA ILE A 86 8.48 -22.97 -24.30
C ILE A 86 8.85 -24.27 -25.04
N ASN A 87 8.18 -25.40 -24.75
CA ASN A 87 8.36 -26.65 -25.50
C ASN A 87 7.20 -27.67 -25.30
N LEU A 88 6.54 -28.08 -26.39
CA LEU A 88 5.44 -29.08 -26.43
C LEU A 88 5.89 -30.52 -26.12
N GLU A 89 7.19 -30.81 -26.16
CA GLU A 89 7.74 -32.12 -25.80
C GLU A 89 7.69 -32.38 -24.28
N TYR A 90 7.64 -31.32 -23.48
CA TYR A 90 7.70 -31.38 -22.02
C TYR A 90 6.35 -31.12 -21.34
N GLN A 91 5.41 -30.49 -22.03
CA GLN A 91 4.13 -30.04 -21.49
C GLN A 91 2.98 -30.29 -22.47
N ASP A 92 1.81 -30.63 -21.94
CA ASP A 92 0.53 -30.56 -22.63
C ASP A 92 -0.33 -29.44 -22.09
N PHE A 93 -1.23 -28.96 -22.95
CA PHE A 93 -2.21 -27.94 -22.62
C PHE A 93 -3.60 -28.47 -22.93
N SER A 94 -4.50 -28.29 -21.98
CA SER A 94 -5.92 -28.51 -22.21
C SER A 94 -6.71 -27.35 -21.66
N ASP A 95 -7.79 -27.05 -22.35
CA ASP A 95 -8.74 -26.04 -21.93
C ASP A 95 -9.79 -26.70 -21.03
N ILE A 96 -10.03 -26.14 -19.84
CA ILE A 96 -11.02 -26.71 -18.90
C ILE A 96 -12.41 -26.14 -19.19
N ASN A 97 -12.53 -24.83 -19.42
CA ASN A 97 -13.82 -24.13 -19.48
C ASN A 97 -13.80 -22.77 -20.22
N GLY A 98 -12.83 -22.54 -21.10
CA GLY A 98 -12.58 -21.30 -21.84
C GLY A 98 -11.91 -20.20 -21.03
N VAL A 99 -11.83 -20.35 -19.71
CA VAL A 99 -11.25 -19.38 -18.77
C VAL A 99 -9.97 -19.92 -18.15
N MET A 100 -10.01 -21.19 -17.72
CA MET A 100 -8.89 -21.87 -17.08
C MET A 100 -8.22 -22.83 -18.06
N LYS A 101 -6.88 -22.83 -18.03
CA LYS A 101 -6.06 -23.78 -18.79
C LYS A 101 -5.33 -24.69 -17.82
N MET A 102 -5.24 -25.97 -18.17
CA MET A 102 -4.44 -26.94 -17.45
C MET A 102 -3.13 -27.15 -18.19
N ILE A 103 -2.03 -27.06 -17.45
CA ILE A 103 -0.70 -27.41 -17.93
C ILE A 103 -0.33 -28.75 -17.30
N THR A 104 -0.07 -29.76 -18.13
CA THR A 104 0.32 -31.10 -17.68
C THR A 104 1.77 -31.35 -18.04
N GLN A 105 2.60 -31.65 -17.03
CA GLN A 105 3.99 -32.01 -17.23
C GLN A 105 4.13 -33.46 -17.72
N LYS A 106 4.91 -33.68 -18.78
CA LYS A 106 5.15 -35.01 -19.37
C LYS A 106 6.43 -35.70 -18.92
N GLN A 107 7.45 -34.93 -18.55
CA GLN A 107 8.79 -35.44 -18.24
C GLN A 107 9.22 -34.98 -16.84
N GLU A 108 10.06 -35.78 -16.17
CA GLU A 108 10.62 -35.42 -14.86
C GLU A 108 11.78 -34.41 -14.99
N CYS A 109 11.46 -33.17 -15.33
CA CYS A 109 12.41 -32.06 -15.34
C CYS A 109 11.76 -30.76 -14.83
N ASN A 110 12.57 -29.76 -14.52
CA ASN A 110 12.01 -28.46 -14.15
C ASN A 110 11.46 -27.77 -15.40
N ILE A 111 10.19 -27.42 -15.35
CA ILE A 111 9.50 -26.68 -16.40
C ILE A 111 9.05 -25.33 -15.86
N CYS A 112 9.01 -24.34 -16.74
CA CYS A 112 8.49 -23.02 -16.43
C CYS A 112 7.79 -22.50 -17.69
N SER A 113 6.64 -21.85 -17.52
CA SER A 113 5.84 -21.32 -18.62
C SER A 113 5.49 -19.90 -18.27
N SER A 114 5.62 -18.97 -19.21
CA SER A 114 5.30 -17.57 -18.96
C SER A 114 4.09 -17.15 -19.79
N LEU A 115 3.32 -16.17 -19.32
CA LEU A 115 2.26 -15.58 -20.12
C LEU A 115 2.84 -14.57 -21.12
N THR A 116 2.18 -14.38 -22.26
CA THR A 116 2.62 -13.41 -23.28
C THR A 116 2.29 -11.96 -22.90
N GLN A 117 1.37 -11.77 -21.96
CA GLN A 117 0.88 -10.46 -21.57
C GLN A 117 1.91 -9.70 -20.73
N VAL A 118 2.43 -8.61 -21.29
CA VAL A 118 3.24 -7.62 -20.56
C VAL A 118 2.33 -6.75 -19.70
N MET A 119 2.65 -6.64 -18.42
CA MET A 119 1.86 -5.92 -17.43
C MET A 119 2.47 -4.53 -17.21
N GLU A 120 1.92 -3.51 -17.87
CA GLU A 120 2.47 -2.14 -17.82
C GLU A 120 1.63 -1.20 -16.96
N ASN A 121 0.30 -1.26 -17.08
CA ASN A 121 -0.62 -0.32 -16.45
C ASN A 121 -1.73 -1.06 -15.71
N GLY A 122 -1.95 -0.70 -14.45
CA GLY A 122 -3.07 -1.17 -13.63
C GLY A 122 -2.72 -2.33 -12.70
N ILE A 123 -3.78 -3.01 -12.26
CA ILE A 123 -3.70 -4.15 -11.36
C ILE A 123 -3.95 -5.42 -12.18
N TRP A 124 -3.05 -6.38 -12.06
CA TRP A 124 -3.08 -7.64 -12.78
C TRP A 124 -3.13 -8.80 -11.80
N GLU A 125 -3.96 -9.79 -12.09
CA GLU A 125 -4.14 -10.95 -11.23
C GLU A 125 -3.90 -12.24 -12.03
N LEU A 126 -3.25 -13.21 -11.40
CA LEU A 126 -3.16 -14.59 -11.88
C LEU A 126 -3.60 -15.52 -10.76
N GLU A 127 -4.57 -16.38 -11.06
CA GLU A 127 -4.96 -17.49 -10.21
C GLU A 127 -4.37 -18.81 -10.74
N ALA A 128 -3.86 -19.63 -9.83
CA ALA A 128 -3.27 -20.92 -10.15
C ALA A 128 -3.54 -21.95 -9.04
N GLN A 129 -3.51 -23.23 -9.42
CA GLN A 129 -3.51 -24.36 -8.50
C GLN A 129 -2.45 -25.36 -8.94
N PHE A 130 -1.75 -25.95 -7.97
CA PHE A 130 -0.78 -27.01 -8.23
C PHE A 130 -1.33 -28.35 -7.77
N ASN A 131 -1.05 -29.40 -8.54
CA ASN A 131 -1.36 -30.77 -8.17
C ASN A 131 -0.16 -31.67 -8.52
N THR A 132 0.85 -31.66 -7.64
CA THR A 132 2.14 -32.33 -7.88
C THR A 132 2.21 -33.67 -7.15
N ALA A 133 2.55 -34.74 -7.87
CA ALA A 133 2.59 -36.10 -7.31
C ALA A 133 3.88 -36.40 -6.50
N GLN A 134 5.02 -35.82 -6.88
CA GLN A 134 6.32 -36.14 -6.26
C GLN A 134 6.46 -35.55 -4.85
N ARG A 135 6.09 -34.28 -4.68
CA ARG A 135 6.09 -33.57 -3.40
C ARG A 135 4.90 -32.61 -3.37
N ASP A 136 4.30 -32.46 -2.20
CA ASP A 136 3.15 -31.58 -1.98
C ASP A 136 3.51 -30.11 -2.20
N GLY A 137 2.85 -29.43 -3.15
CA GLY A 137 3.10 -28.02 -3.46
C GLY A 137 4.48 -27.78 -4.08
N MET A 138 4.97 -28.68 -4.95
CA MET A 138 6.23 -28.49 -5.68
C MET A 138 6.03 -27.56 -6.88
N GLY A 139 5.73 -26.30 -6.58
CA GLY A 139 5.45 -25.27 -7.58
C GLY A 139 5.96 -23.90 -7.16
N ALA A 140 6.05 -23.02 -8.14
CA ALA A 140 6.33 -21.60 -7.95
C ALA A 140 5.49 -20.80 -8.95
N LEU A 141 5.07 -19.61 -8.54
CA LEU A 141 4.42 -18.62 -9.39
C LEU A 141 5.02 -17.25 -9.12
N GLY A 142 5.10 -16.42 -10.14
CA GLY A 142 5.72 -15.12 -9.99
C GLY A 142 5.76 -14.29 -11.25
N ILE A 143 6.77 -13.43 -11.32
CA ILE A 143 6.99 -12.51 -12.42
C ILE A 143 8.40 -12.66 -13.00
N VAL A 144 8.49 -12.48 -14.30
CA VAL A 144 9.73 -12.45 -15.06
C VAL A 144 9.81 -11.15 -15.86
N GLN A 145 11.00 -10.59 -16.01
CA GLN A 145 11.21 -9.47 -16.91
C GLN A 145 10.75 -9.82 -18.32
N ASP A 146 10.09 -8.88 -19.00
CA ASP A 146 9.55 -9.08 -20.33
C ASP A 146 10.62 -9.59 -21.33
N THR A 147 11.81 -8.98 -21.28
CA THR A 147 12.95 -9.29 -22.15
C THR A 147 13.64 -10.62 -21.85
N PHE A 148 13.27 -11.29 -20.75
CA PHE A 148 13.91 -12.54 -20.34
C PHE A 148 13.05 -13.75 -20.72
N ASN A 149 13.67 -14.68 -21.46
CA ASN A 149 13.09 -15.98 -21.78
C ASN A 149 13.64 -17.03 -20.82
N ILE A 150 12.75 -17.72 -20.11
CA ILE A 150 13.13 -18.76 -19.16
C ILE A 150 13.53 -20.02 -19.95
N PRO A 151 14.78 -20.54 -19.82
CA PRO A 151 15.21 -21.71 -20.58
C PRO A 151 14.46 -22.98 -20.20
N VAL A 152 14.26 -23.88 -21.18
CA VAL A 152 13.71 -25.23 -20.93
C VAL A 152 14.63 -26.01 -19.99
N GLY A 153 14.05 -26.84 -19.12
CA GLY A 153 14.80 -27.67 -18.16
C GLY A 153 15.35 -26.90 -16.96
N HIS A 154 15.09 -25.59 -16.89
CA HIS A 154 15.54 -24.72 -15.81
C HIS A 154 14.33 -24.17 -15.06
N GLY A 155 14.35 -24.31 -13.74
CA GLY A 155 13.39 -23.62 -12.88
C GLY A 155 13.72 -22.14 -12.76
N PRO A 156 12.81 -21.32 -12.21
CA PRO A 156 13.11 -19.94 -11.85
C PRO A 156 14.29 -19.94 -10.88
N SER A 157 15.36 -19.25 -11.25
CA SER A 157 16.59 -19.15 -10.46
C SER A 157 16.71 -17.78 -9.80
N THR A 158 17.52 -17.70 -8.74
CA THR A 158 17.82 -16.45 -8.05
C THR A 158 18.63 -15.44 -8.87
N LYS A 159 19.07 -15.80 -10.08
CA LYS A 159 19.85 -14.96 -11.00
C LYS A 159 19.15 -14.69 -12.34
N SER A 160 17.91 -15.15 -12.52
CA SER A 160 17.25 -15.21 -13.84
C SER A 160 16.21 -14.13 -14.10
N SER A 161 16.39 -12.90 -13.60
CA SER A 161 15.43 -11.81 -13.86
C SER A 161 13.98 -12.15 -13.41
N THR A 162 13.87 -13.02 -12.40
CA THR A 162 12.61 -13.53 -11.86
C THR A 162 12.45 -13.16 -10.40
N ALA A 163 11.20 -12.93 -9.98
CA ALA A 163 10.81 -12.84 -8.57
C ALA A 163 9.56 -13.69 -8.34
N PHE A 164 9.54 -14.51 -7.30
CA PHE A 164 8.54 -15.57 -7.17
C PHE A 164 8.34 -16.08 -5.75
N PHE A 165 7.20 -16.71 -5.55
CA PHE A 165 6.79 -17.38 -4.32
C PHE A 165 6.89 -18.89 -4.50
N CYS A 166 7.45 -19.59 -3.50
CA CYS A 166 7.61 -21.05 -3.54
C CYS A 166 6.56 -21.77 -2.70
N GLY A 167 6.15 -22.95 -3.15
CA GLY A 167 5.34 -23.86 -2.35
C GLY A 167 6.18 -24.69 -1.36
N LYS A 168 5.48 -25.55 -0.62
CA LYS A 168 6.04 -26.44 0.41
C LYS A 168 6.98 -27.52 -0.13
N GLY A 169 6.75 -27.98 -1.36
CA GLY A 169 7.50 -29.08 -1.96
C GLY A 169 8.93 -28.71 -2.35
N TYR A 170 9.21 -27.41 -2.47
CA TYR A 170 10.57 -26.91 -2.61
C TYR A 170 11.32 -27.01 -1.27
N ASN A 171 12.63 -27.23 -1.32
CA ASN A 171 13.51 -27.10 -0.14
C ASN A 171 13.43 -25.70 0.51
N SER A 172 12.82 -24.73 -0.20
CA SER A 172 12.63 -23.36 0.21
C SER A 172 11.36 -23.13 1.04
N ASN A 173 10.42 -24.07 1.12
CA ASN A 173 9.27 -24.08 2.04
C ASN A 173 8.61 -22.70 2.28
N GLY A 174 8.03 -22.09 1.25
CA GLY A 174 7.35 -20.79 1.39
C GLY A 174 8.23 -19.55 1.23
N ILE A 175 9.54 -19.71 1.02
CA ILE A 175 10.45 -18.58 0.77
C ILE A 175 10.04 -17.81 -0.50
N VAL A 176 10.16 -16.49 -0.41
CA VAL A 176 10.07 -15.54 -1.52
C VAL A 176 11.47 -15.24 -2.03
N TYR A 177 11.67 -15.29 -3.35
CA TYR A 177 12.94 -14.95 -4.00
C TYR A 177 12.79 -13.74 -4.92
N VAL A 178 13.82 -12.89 -4.96
CA VAL A 178 13.91 -11.77 -5.92
C VAL A 178 15.17 -11.86 -6.78
N LYS A 179 15.18 -11.12 -7.89
CA LYS A 179 16.20 -11.13 -8.96
C LYS A 179 17.67 -11.08 -8.50
N ASN A 180 17.95 -10.46 -7.34
CA ASN A 180 19.32 -10.30 -6.84
C ASN A 180 19.77 -11.44 -5.91
N GLY A 181 18.95 -12.49 -5.78
CA GLY A 181 19.16 -13.63 -4.89
C GLY A 181 18.85 -13.38 -3.42
N ASN A 182 18.41 -12.16 -3.08
CA ASN A 182 17.78 -11.89 -1.79
C ASN A 182 16.50 -12.72 -1.66
N ASN A 183 16.18 -13.07 -0.42
CA ASN A 183 15.01 -13.88 -0.11
C ASN A 183 14.47 -13.54 1.29
N ALA A 184 13.21 -13.90 1.51
CA ALA A 184 12.52 -13.68 2.77
C ALA A 184 11.61 -14.87 3.10
N GLN A 185 11.43 -15.10 4.40
CA GLN A 185 10.54 -16.10 4.99
C GLN A 185 9.36 -15.37 5.68
N GLU A 186 8.42 -16.12 6.25
CA GLU A 186 7.16 -15.70 6.93
C GLU A 186 5.87 -15.91 6.13
N ASN A 187 5.95 -16.17 4.82
CA ASN A 187 4.77 -16.62 4.07
C ASN A 187 4.45 -18.08 4.39
N ALA A 188 3.16 -18.42 4.46
CA ALA A 188 2.73 -19.80 4.53
C ALA A 188 3.11 -20.52 3.23
N ALA A 189 3.83 -21.64 3.38
CA ALA A 189 4.18 -22.49 2.25
C ALA A 189 2.90 -23.15 1.71
N PHE A 190 2.53 -22.85 0.46
CA PHE A 190 1.34 -23.42 -0.14
C PHE A 190 1.52 -24.91 -0.52
N THR A 191 0.40 -25.63 -0.52
CA THR A 191 0.30 -27.07 -0.82
C THR A 191 -0.53 -27.30 -2.07
N ASN A 192 -0.65 -28.56 -2.48
CA ASN A 192 -1.51 -28.94 -3.59
C ASN A 192 -2.96 -28.51 -3.38
N ASN A 193 -3.65 -28.20 -4.48
CA ASN A 193 -5.07 -27.87 -4.57
C ASN A 193 -5.52 -26.61 -3.82
N GLN A 194 -4.60 -25.85 -3.21
CA GLN A 194 -4.91 -24.52 -2.70
C GLN A 194 -5.05 -23.54 -3.85
N ILE A 195 -5.98 -22.58 -3.71
CA ILE A 195 -6.16 -21.50 -4.68
C ILE A 195 -5.13 -20.44 -4.39
N LEU A 196 -4.19 -20.27 -5.31
CA LEU A 196 -3.18 -19.22 -5.24
C LEU A 196 -3.61 -18.06 -6.12
N LYS A 197 -3.47 -16.84 -5.60
CA LYS A 197 -3.58 -15.62 -6.39
C LYS A 197 -2.31 -14.80 -6.21
N ILE A 198 -1.73 -14.35 -7.31
CA ILE A 198 -0.76 -13.25 -7.27
C ILE A 198 -1.36 -12.00 -7.88
N GLU A 199 -1.11 -10.86 -7.25
CA GLU A 199 -1.64 -9.56 -7.64
C GLU A 199 -0.48 -8.59 -7.83
N TYR A 200 -0.30 -8.13 -9.07
CA TYR A 200 0.69 -7.13 -9.45
C TYR A 200 0.03 -5.76 -9.57
N ASP A 201 0.47 -4.79 -8.77
CA ASP A 201 0.05 -3.39 -8.83
C ASP A 201 1.17 -2.58 -9.50
N SER A 202 1.00 -2.23 -10.77
CA SER A 202 2.04 -1.51 -11.53
C SER A 202 2.21 -0.06 -11.07
N GLY A 203 1.19 0.53 -10.44
CA GLY A 203 1.27 1.88 -9.87
C GLY A 203 2.12 1.94 -8.59
N LYS A 204 2.13 0.85 -7.81
CA LYS A 204 2.96 0.72 -6.61
C LYS A 204 4.27 -0.04 -6.84
N GLY A 205 4.39 -0.76 -7.96
CA GLY A 205 5.51 -1.66 -8.22
C GLY A 205 5.58 -2.80 -7.21
N THR A 206 4.44 -3.41 -6.88
CA THR A 206 4.35 -4.49 -5.87
C THR A 206 3.68 -5.74 -6.41
N LEU A 207 4.06 -6.90 -5.87
CA LEU A 207 3.46 -8.20 -6.16
C LEU A 207 3.11 -8.91 -4.85
N HIS A 208 1.83 -9.19 -4.63
CA HIS A 208 1.32 -9.85 -3.43
C HIS A 208 0.93 -11.29 -3.72
N LEU A 209 1.04 -12.15 -2.70
CA LEU A 209 0.53 -13.53 -2.73
C LEU A 209 -0.69 -13.66 -1.82
N PHE A 210 -1.69 -14.40 -2.29
CA PHE A 210 -2.83 -14.87 -1.51
C PHE A 210 -2.89 -16.40 -1.61
N VAL A 211 -3.18 -17.05 -0.48
CA VAL A 211 -3.37 -18.51 -0.39
C VAL A 211 -4.75 -18.76 0.19
N ASP A 212 -5.63 -19.43 -0.57
CA ASP A 212 -7.05 -19.64 -0.25
C ASP A 212 -7.77 -18.34 0.15
N GLY A 213 -7.47 -17.25 -0.58
CA GLY A 213 -8.02 -15.92 -0.35
C GLY A 213 -7.37 -15.13 0.80
N ALA A 214 -6.48 -15.74 1.59
CA ALA A 214 -5.75 -15.05 2.66
C ALA A 214 -4.45 -14.42 2.12
N GLN A 215 -4.35 -13.09 2.21
CA GLN A 215 -3.13 -12.37 1.83
C GLN A 215 -1.95 -12.75 2.74
N GLN A 216 -0.80 -13.02 2.12
CA GLN A 216 0.43 -13.38 2.82
C GLN A 216 1.21 -12.12 3.24
N PRO A 217 1.96 -12.17 4.36
CA PRO A 217 2.59 -10.99 4.95
C PRO A 217 3.75 -10.42 4.12
N ILE A 218 4.51 -11.28 3.43
CA ILE A 218 5.62 -10.88 2.58
C ILE A 218 5.17 -10.74 1.14
N TYR A 219 5.49 -9.59 0.57
CA TYR A 219 5.25 -9.24 -0.83
C TYR A 219 6.56 -8.76 -1.46
N ILE A 220 6.60 -8.72 -2.79
CA ILE A 220 7.75 -8.19 -3.55
C ILE A 220 7.45 -6.73 -3.88
N SER A 221 8.44 -5.86 -3.74
CA SER A 221 8.33 -4.41 -4.00
C SER A 221 9.50 -3.90 -4.83
N GLY A 222 9.37 -2.68 -5.36
CA GLY A 222 10.42 -2.05 -6.15
C GLY A 222 10.48 -2.59 -7.58
N ILE A 223 9.34 -3.04 -8.10
CA ILE A 223 9.22 -3.50 -9.49
C ILE A 223 9.03 -2.28 -10.38
N ASP A 224 10.09 -1.88 -11.06
CA ASP A 224 10.15 -0.74 -12.00
C ASP A 224 10.35 -1.17 -13.46
N GLU A 225 10.51 -2.48 -13.69
CA GLU A 225 10.71 -3.09 -15.00
C GLU A 225 9.39 -3.62 -15.58
N LYS A 226 9.32 -3.74 -16.92
CA LYS A 226 8.22 -4.43 -17.60
C LYS A 226 8.28 -5.93 -17.29
N VAL A 227 7.17 -6.50 -16.84
CA VAL A 227 7.11 -7.89 -16.38
C VAL A 227 5.93 -8.66 -16.96
N ARG A 228 6.06 -9.99 -16.97
CA ARG A 228 5.04 -10.97 -17.34
C ARG A 228 4.88 -11.97 -16.21
N PHE A 229 3.68 -12.54 -16.03
CA PHE A 229 3.50 -13.66 -15.12
C PHE A 229 4.16 -14.94 -15.64
N PHE A 230 4.51 -15.85 -14.74
CA PHE A 230 4.93 -17.22 -15.04
C PHE A 230 4.48 -18.20 -13.94
#